data_AF-A0A381YKZ6-F1
#
_entry.id   AF-A0A381YKZ6-F1
#
_cell.length_a   1.000
_cell.length_b   1.000
_cell.length_c   1.000
_cell.angle_alpha   90.00
_cell.angle_beta   90.00
_cell.angle_gamma   90.00
#
_symmetry.space_group_name_H-M   'P 1'
#
loop_
_entity.id
_entity.type
_entity.pdbx_description
1 polymer ?
#
loop_
_entity_poly.entity_id
_entity_poly.type
_entity_poly.pdbx_seq_one_letter_code
_entity_poly.pdbx_strand_id
1 'polypeptide(L)'
;MKKILIIILFVMGVYLLFLIIPVSSLDKNMGGNYNNPSQHAFINEFFGTIVSSANLNRDFPAMSKRVNNPITSKKVKLGELLYFDPLLSGDNNISCAHCHH
;
A
#
# COMPACT_ATOMS: atom_id res chain seq x y z
N MET A 1 -14.16 -42.01 -16.73
CA MET A 1 -14.58 -40.74 -17.38
C MET A 1 -15.42 -39.86 -16.47
N LYS A 2 -16.55 -40.31 -15.91
CA LYS A 2 -17.44 -39.50 -15.02
C LYS A 2 -16.75 -38.90 -13.79
N LYS A 3 -15.84 -39.64 -13.13
CA LYS A 3 -15.07 -39.14 -11.96
C LYS A 3 -14.10 -38.01 -12.31
N ILE A 4 -13.45 -38.09 -13.47
CA ILE A 4 -12.52 -37.06 -13.97
C ILE A 4 -13.28 -35.78 -14.30
N LEU A 5 -14.45 -35.91 -14.94
CA LEU A 5 -15.32 -34.78 -15.24
C LEU A 5 -15.77 -34.04 -13.97
N ILE A 6 -16.10 -34.76 -12.90
CA ILE A 6 -16.48 -34.16 -11.61
C ILE A 6 -15.33 -33.37 -10.99
N ILE A 7 -14.11 -33.90 -11.05
CA ILE A 7 -12.92 -33.21 -10.53
C ILE A 7 -12.65 -31.92 -11.31
N ILE A 8 -12.73 -31.96 -12.64
CA ILE A 8 -12.53 -30.78 -13.49
C ILE A 8 -13.59 -29.71 -13.18
N LEU A 9 -14.86 -30.11 -13.09
CA LEU A 9 -15.95 -29.17 -12.75
C LEU A 9 -15.78 -28.57 -11.35
N PHE A 10 -15.30 -29.36 -10.38
CA PHE A 10 -15.03 -28.87 -9.03
C PHE A 10 -13.90 -27.84 -9.03
N VAL A 11 -12.77 -28.13 -9.67
CA VAL A 11 -11.62 -27.20 -9.76
C VAL A 11 -12.02 -25.92 -10.49
N MET A 12 -12.75 -26.04 -11.61
CA MET A 12 -13.22 -24.88 -12.36
C MET A 12 -14.22 -24.04 -11.54
N GLY A 13 -15.10 -24.68 -10.76
CA GLY A 13 -16.03 -24.01 -9.85
C GLY A 13 -15.31 -23.26 -8.72
N VAL A 14 -14.28 -23.86 -8.12
CA VAL A 14 -13.44 -23.21 -7.11
C VAL A 14 -12.69 -22.01 -7.71
N TYR A 15 -12.12 -22.16 -8.89
CA TYR A 15 -11.44 -21.06 -9.60
C TYR A 15 -12.40 -19.89 -9.88
N LEU A 16 -13.60 -20.17 -10.40
CA LEU A 16 -14.62 -19.16 -10.64
C LEU A 16 -15.09 -18.49 -9.34
N LEU A 17 -15.19 -19.25 -8.24
CA LEU A 17 -15.51 -18.68 -6.93
C LEU A 17 -14.44 -17.69 -6.47
N PHE A 18 -13.15 -18.00 -6.64
CA PHE A 18 -12.05 -17.08 -6.33
C PHE A 18 -12.03 -15.82 -7.19
N LEU A 19 -12.56 -15.88 -8.42
CA LEU A 19 -12.71 -14.69 -9.27
C LEU A 19 -13.87 -13.77 -8.86
N ILE A 20 -14.88 -14.31 -8.16
CA ILE A 20 -16.07 -13.56 -7.76
C ILE A 20 -15.95 -13.04 -6.32
N ILE A 21 -15.16 -13.69 -5.45
CA ILE A 21 -14.91 -13.18 -4.09
C ILE A 21 -14.04 -11.93 -4.19
N PRO A 22 -14.54 -10.75 -3.78
CA PRO A 22 -13.76 -9.52 -3.83
C PRO A 22 -12.63 -9.62 -2.81
N VAL A 23 -11.40 -9.79 -3.30
CA VAL A 23 -10.22 -9.69 -2.46
C VAL A 23 -10.02 -8.22 -2.11
N SER A 24 -9.97 -7.92 -0.82
CA SER A 24 -9.83 -6.56 -0.28
C SER A 24 -8.60 -5.80 -0.80
N SER A 25 -7.62 -6.51 -1.36
CA SER A 25 -6.42 -5.93 -1.98
C SER A 25 -6.60 -5.46 -3.43
N LEU A 26 -7.69 -5.86 -4.14
CA LEU A 26 -7.93 -5.49 -5.55
C LEU A 26 -9.22 -4.67 -5.76
N ASP A 27 -10.13 -4.65 -4.79
CA ASP A 27 -11.34 -3.83 -4.88
C ASP A 27 -11.05 -2.37 -4.47
N LYS A 28 -11.17 -1.45 -5.42
CA LYS A 28 -11.00 0.00 -5.23
C LYS A 28 -11.95 0.60 -4.18
N ASN A 29 -13.04 -0.10 -3.84
CA ASN A 29 -14.00 0.28 -2.80
C ASN A 29 -13.74 -0.46 -1.46
N MET A 30 -12.85 -1.45 -1.43
CA MET A 30 -12.36 -2.13 -0.21
C MET A 30 -10.91 -1.76 0.15
N GLY A 31 -10.20 -1.02 -0.71
CA GLY A 31 -9.07 -0.19 -0.30
C GLY A 31 -9.55 0.79 0.77
N GLY A 32 -8.84 0.88 1.90
CA GLY A 32 -9.31 1.54 3.12
C GLY A 32 -10.03 2.86 2.85
N ASN A 33 -11.14 3.10 3.56
CA ASN A 33 -12.11 4.20 3.36
C ASN A 33 -11.49 5.57 3.00
N TYR A 34 -11.21 5.80 1.71
CA TYR A 34 -10.73 7.07 1.16
C TYR A 34 -11.87 8.07 0.87
N ASN A 35 -13.13 7.65 1.08
CA ASN A 35 -14.33 8.45 0.85
C ASN A 35 -14.84 9.12 2.12
N ASN A 36 -14.04 9.19 3.19
CA ASN A 36 -14.48 9.92 4.37
C ASN A 36 -14.41 11.45 4.09
N PRO A 37 -15.44 12.22 4.48
CA PRO A 37 -15.43 13.68 4.32
C PRO A 37 -14.27 14.36 5.05
N SER A 38 -13.73 13.72 6.11
CA SER A 38 -12.63 14.26 6.90
C SER A 38 -11.27 14.23 6.19
N GLN A 39 -11.02 13.28 5.29
CA GLN A 39 -9.81 13.25 4.47
C GLN A 39 -9.89 14.26 3.35
N HIS A 40 -11.06 14.44 2.71
CA HIS A 40 -11.24 15.49 1.72
C HIS A 40 -11.16 16.88 2.35
N ALA A 41 -11.74 17.08 3.55
CA ALA A 41 -11.58 18.30 4.31
C ALA A 41 -10.11 18.54 4.69
N PHE A 42 -9.41 17.51 5.18
CA PHE A 42 -7.98 17.57 5.48
C PHE A 42 -7.16 17.94 4.24
N ILE A 43 -7.39 17.29 3.10
CA ILE A 43 -6.71 17.56 1.82
C ILE A 43 -6.99 19.00 1.39
N ASN A 44 -8.24 19.45 1.41
CA ASN A 44 -8.60 20.80 1.00
C ASN A 44 -8.02 21.87 1.92
N GLU A 45 -7.93 21.62 3.22
CA GLU A 45 -7.28 22.54 4.17
C GLU A 45 -5.76 22.54 3.99
N PHE A 46 -5.16 21.35 3.91
CA PHE A 46 -3.73 21.15 3.72
C PHE A 46 -3.20 21.77 2.41
N PHE A 47 -3.89 21.55 1.30
CA PHE A 47 -3.52 22.09 -0.01
C PHE A 47 -4.08 23.50 -0.26
N GLY A 48 -5.19 23.88 0.37
CA GLY A 48 -5.72 25.24 0.30
C GLY A 48 -4.73 26.27 0.84
N THR A 49 -3.94 25.91 1.86
CA THR A 49 -2.84 26.75 2.37
C THR A 49 -1.65 26.80 1.40
N ILE A 50 -1.45 25.78 0.55
CA ILE A 50 -0.36 25.72 -0.45
C ILE A 50 -0.67 26.66 -1.62
N VAL A 51 -1.93 26.69 -2.07
CA VAL A 51 -2.38 27.61 -3.14
C VAL A 51 -2.31 29.08 -2.69
N SER A 52 -2.48 29.35 -1.39
CA SER A 52 -2.46 30.70 -0.81
C SER A 52 -1.06 31.14 -0.33
N SER A 53 -0.07 30.25 -0.25
CA SER A 53 1.30 30.62 0.11
C SER A 53 2.07 31.18 -1.08
N ALA A 54 2.01 32.49 -1.27
CA ALA A 54 3.04 33.19 -2.04
C ALA A 54 4.37 33.07 -1.27
N ASN A 55 5.40 32.52 -1.93
CA ASN A 55 6.83 32.44 -1.53
C ASN A 55 7.38 31.15 -0.90
N LEU A 56 6.67 30.02 -0.94
CA LEU A 56 7.22 28.65 -0.72
C LEU A 56 8.15 28.42 0.52
N ASN A 57 8.20 29.35 1.47
CA ASN A 57 9.04 29.26 2.66
C ASN A 57 8.17 28.81 3.84
N ARG A 58 7.87 27.52 3.86
CA ARG A 58 7.12 26.89 4.95
C ARG A 58 7.73 25.54 5.29
N ASP A 59 7.63 25.17 6.55
CA ASP A 59 8.09 23.87 7.02
C ASP A 59 7.32 22.74 6.34
N PHE A 60 8.00 21.60 6.18
CA PHE A 60 7.33 20.38 5.78
C PHE A 60 6.24 20.02 6.81
N PRO A 61 5.10 19.51 6.36
CA PRO A 61 4.06 19.06 7.25
C PRO A 61 4.58 17.93 8.14
N ALA A 62 4.02 17.82 9.35
CA ALA A 62 4.34 16.73 10.24
C ALA A 62 4.03 15.38 9.57
N MET A 63 4.98 14.45 9.63
CA MET A 63 4.78 13.08 9.11
C MET A 63 3.65 12.37 9.86
N SER A 64 2.77 11.70 9.12
CA SER A 64 1.69 10.90 9.69
C SER A 64 2.26 9.70 10.47
N LYS A 65 1.89 9.58 11.75
CA LYS A 65 2.31 8.48 12.64
C LYS A 65 1.20 7.43 12.73
N ARG A 66 1.54 6.17 12.49
CA ARG A 66 0.61 5.05 12.66
C ARG A 66 0.68 4.51 14.09
N VAL A 67 -0.45 4.50 14.80
CA VAL A 67 -0.53 4.07 16.21
C VAL A 67 -0.10 2.61 16.39
N ASN A 68 -0.45 1.74 15.44
CA ASN A 68 -0.10 0.32 15.45
C ASN A 68 1.31 0.01 14.90
N ASN A 69 2.02 1.01 14.36
CA ASN A 69 3.43 0.89 14.00
C ASN A 69 4.22 2.13 14.47
N PRO A 70 4.46 2.27 15.78
CA PRO A 70 5.22 3.39 16.32
C PRO A 70 6.64 3.42 15.73
N ILE A 71 7.09 4.62 15.40
CA ILE A 71 8.45 4.88 14.93
C ILE A 71 9.39 4.81 16.13
N THR A 72 10.45 4.01 16.03
CA THR A 72 11.54 3.93 17.01
C THR A 72 12.87 3.99 16.27
N SER A 73 13.93 4.49 16.91
CA SER A 73 15.25 4.58 16.28
C SER A 73 15.75 3.23 15.76
N LYS A 74 15.45 2.14 16.49
CA LYS A 74 15.79 0.76 16.07
C LYS A 74 15.05 0.35 14.79
N LYS A 75 13.75 0.68 14.67
CA LYS A 75 12.96 0.37 13.46
C LYS A 75 13.41 1.22 12.27
N VAL A 76 13.74 2.49 12.50
CA VAL A 76 14.27 3.37 11.45
C VAL A 76 15.59 2.79 10.93
N LYS A 77 16.52 2.42 11.82
CA LYS A 77 17.80 1.85 11.41
C LYS A 77 17.64 0.50 10.70
N LEU A 78 16.73 -0.35 11.16
CA LEU A 78 16.41 -1.59 10.48
C LEU A 78 15.82 -1.32 9.08
N GLY A 79 14.87 -0.40 8.96
CA GLY A 79 14.27 -0.03 7.68
C GLY A 79 15.28 0.53 6.69
N GLU A 80 16.22 1.36 7.16
CA GLU A 80 17.34 1.85 6.37
C GLU A 80 18.17 0.70 5.81
N LEU A 81 18.58 -0.26 6.65
CA LEU A 81 19.35 -1.43 6.19
C LEU A 81 18.58 -2.23 5.12
N LEU A 82 17.30 -2.52 5.38
CA LEU A 82 16.45 -3.27 4.45
C LEU A 82 16.20 -2.53 3.13
N TYR A 83 16.11 -1.19 3.15
CA TYR A 83 15.93 -0.38 1.95
C TYR A 83 17.06 -0.56 0.93
N PHE A 84 18.27 -0.78 1.42
CA PHE A 84 19.47 -1.01 0.61
C PHE A 84 19.79 -2.49 0.40
N ASP A 85 19.03 -3.42 0.99
CA ASP A 85 19.34 -4.85 0.94
C ASP A 85 18.78 -5.51 -0.33
N PRO A 86 19.63 -5.99 -1.25
CA PRO A 86 19.17 -6.68 -2.45
C PRO A 86 18.65 -8.09 -2.18
N LEU A 87 18.95 -8.71 -1.03
CA LEU A 87 18.43 -10.04 -0.67
C LEU A 87 16.90 -10.07 -0.51
N LEU A 88 16.25 -8.90 -0.52
CA LEU A 88 14.80 -8.80 -0.49
C LEU A 88 14.16 -8.99 -1.88
N SER A 89 14.93 -8.99 -2.98
CA SER A 89 14.42 -9.39 -4.30
C SER A 89 14.48 -10.90 -4.49
N GLY A 90 13.62 -11.45 -5.35
CA GLY A 90 13.53 -12.90 -5.57
C GLY A 90 14.81 -13.54 -6.13
N ASP A 91 15.65 -12.74 -6.79
CA ASP A 91 16.94 -13.11 -7.38
C ASP A 91 18.14 -12.47 -6.65
N ASN A 92 17.90 -11.82 -5.51
CA ASN A 92 18.90 -11.21 -4.64
C ASN A 92 19.80 -10.13 -5.30
N ASN A 93 19.32 -9.41 -6.31
CA ASN A 93 20.13 -8.44 -7.06
C ASN A 93 19.55 -7.02 -7.10
N ILE A 94 18.33 -6.79 -6.61
CA ILE A 94 17.65 -5.49 -6.65
C ILE A 94 17.19 -5.12 -5.23
N SER A 95 17.63 -3.95 -4.75
CA SER A 95 17.09 -3.33 -3.53
C SER A 95 16.09 -2.24 -3.87
N CYS A 96 15.39 -1.68 -2.87
CA CYS A 96 14.51 -0.54 -3.09
C CYS A 96 15.28 0.68 -3.62
N ALA A 97 16.49 0.90 -3.08
CA ALA A 97 17.38 2.00 -3.47
C ALA A 97 17.85 1.93 -4.94
N HIS A 98 17.75 0.77 -5.59
CA HIS A 98 18.13 0.62 -7.00
C HIS A 98 17.25 1.42 -7.96
N CYS A 99 15.96 1.60 -7.62
CA CYS A 99 15.02 2.38 -8.42
C CYS A 99 14.69 3.74 -7.79
N HIS A 100 14.74 3.83 -6.46
CA HIS A 100 14.41 5.02 -5.68
C HIS A 100 15.68 5.61 -5.06
N HIS A 101 16.49 6.26 -5.89
CA HIS A 101 17.75 6.91 -5.49
C HIS A 101 17.53 8.18 -4.64
#